data_AF-A0A1B6J0Q8-F1
#
_entry.id   AF-A0A1B6J0Q8-F1
#
_cell.length_a   1.000
_cell.length_b   1.000
_cell.length_c   1.000
_cell.angle_alpha   90.00
_cell.angle_beta   90.00
_cell.angle_gamma   90.00
#
_symmetry.space_group_name_H-M   'P 1'
#
loop_
_entity.id
_entity.type
_entity.pdbx_description
1 polymer ?
#
loop_
_entity_poly.entity_id
_entity_poly.type
_entity_poly.pdbx_seq_one_letter_code
_entity_poly.pdbx_strand_id
1 'polypeptide(L)'
;MFALVVNAIHYVWNYHEWDRQHDRLRQSMRDRQTWACILDADLRVHPRKRYHAEARLAAKRQARAEAREIRMRELERMQRESEDGDKVHDIYSTPDAVNRSVRAGSVATPRSLLSSNNSYHSSRRSSEDSLEEVNNMRDVRHELKELEEKFRKAMIANAQLDNEKAAVAYQVDLFKDRYEELEEQNLQLLREHKETCRQLEHTKRHRTKLQEDLEVTNTQLSELVQLIQEKGLVVVEGDCSSSDEESEEAEPRPKKRPKKALVSAEVADVLQQGSGSLDVRLKKFVEERNELVDELRRVKMELEEERAHSRGRHTNGPTDDSEDIQREANKLLGDYKFKLQKAEQDVNTLQATVARLESQVVRYKSAAETSEKLEDELKLEKRKLQRELREAQARVEELETSHSHLQRRLDKLKNAKSALLKDL
;
A
#
# COMPACT_ATOMS: atom_id res chain seq x y z
N MET A 1 -32.14 51.48 24.78
CA MET A 1 -33.01 50.31 24.53
C MET A 1 -33.10 49.93 23.06
N PHE A 2 -33.45 50.85 22.14
CA PHE A 2 -33.62 50.53 20.71
C PHE A 2 -32.37 49.91 20.03
N ALA A 3 -31.17 50.43 20.28
CA ALA A 3 -29.93 49.91 19.70
C ALA A 3 -29.57 48.47 20.14
N LEU A 4 -29.96 48.09 21.36
CA LEU A 4 -29.73 46.74 21.89
C LEU A 4 -30.66 45.72 21.22
N VAL A 5 -31.90 46.12 20.93
CA VAL A 5 -32.88 45.28 20.22
C VAL A 5 -32.46 45.06 18.77
N VAL A 6 -31.96 46.10 18.09
CA VAL A 6 -31.47 45.97 16.71
C VAL A 6 -30.23 45.06 16.63
N ASN A 7 -29.28 45.18 17.57
CA ASN A 7 -28.13 44.27 17.63
C ASN A 7 -28.53 42.83 17.93
N ALA A 8 -29.49 42.61 18.82
CA ALA A 8 -30.00 41.26 19.12
C ALA A 8 -30.67 40.62 17.88
N ILE A 9 -31.46 41.39 17.13
CA ILE A 9 -32.10 40.92 15.88
C ILE A 9 -31.03 40.58 14.82
N HIS A 10 -30.00 41.42 14.67
CA HIS A 10 -28.90 41.15 13.73
C HIS A 10 -28.11 39.90 14.09
N TYR A 11 -27.85 39.66 15.39
CA TYR A 11 -27.17 38.45 15.85
C TYR A 11 -28.01 37.19 15.62
N VAL A 12 -29.31 37.24 15.92
CA VAL A 12 -30.22 36.11 15.71
C VAL A 12 -30.39 35.81 14.22
N TRP A 13 -30.46 36.84 13.37
CA TRP A 13 -30.49 36.66 11.92
C TRP A 13 -29.20 36.00 11.42
N ASN A 14 -28.02 36.54 11.76
CA ASN A 14 -26.75 35.95 11.34
C ASN A 14 -26.59 34.50 11.82
N TYR A 15 -27.06 34.17 13.02
CA TYR A 15 -27.04 32.80 13.54
C TYR A 15 -27.96 31.88 12.72
N HIS A 16 -29.17 32.31 12.41
CA HIS A 16 -30.10 31.55 11.56
C HIS A 16 -29.63 31.41 10.11
N GLU A 17 -28.93 32.40 9.58
CA GLU A 17 -28.36 32.36 8.22
C GLU A 17 -27.18 31.36 8.17
N TRP A 18 -26.36 31.31 9.22
CA TRP A 18 -25.26 30.36 9.39
C TRP A 18 -25.77 28.93 9.54
N ASP A 19 -26.81 28.71 10.35
CA ASP A 19 -27.42 27.39 10.53
C ASP A 19 -28.06 26.88 9.23
N ARG A 20 -28.74 27.77 8.48
CA ARG A 20 -29.25 27.46 7.14
C ARG A 20 -28.14 27.16 6.12
N GLN A 21 -26.96 27.76 6.22
CA GLN A 21 -25.81 27.39 5.38
C GLN A 21 -25.21 26.05 5.78
N HIS A 22 -25.10 25.79 7.09
CA HIS A 22 -24.57 24.56 7.64
C HIS A 22 -25.47 23.35 7.31
N ASP A 23 -26.79 23.50 7.38
CA ASP A 23 -27.73 22.46 6.95
C ASP A 23 -27.69 22.22 5.43
N ARG A 24 -27.53 23.26 4.62
CA ARG A 24 -27.30 23.11 3.17
C ARG A 24 -26.01 22.34 2.88
N LEU A 25 -24.94 22.60 3.62
CA LEU A 25 -23.69 21.85 3.51
C LEU A 25 -23.84 20.39 3.95
N ARG A 26 -24.56 20.13 5.05
CA ARG A 26 -24.87 18.77 5.51
C ARG A 26 -25.73 18.00 4.51
N GLN A 27 -26.74 18.63 3.92
CA GLN A 27 -27.57 18.04 2.87
C GLN A 27 -26.73 17.71 1.64
N SER A 28 -25.90 18.65 1.18
CA SER A 28 -24.96 18.44 0.08
C SER A 28 -23.95 17.32 0.37
N MET A 29 -23.46 17.17 1.61
CA MET A 29 -22.59 16.05 1.98
C MET A 29 -23.32 14.70 1.98
N ARG A 30 -24.57 14.65 2.47
CA ARG A 30 -25.41 13.44 2.42
C ARG A 30 -25.73 13.03 0.99
N ASP A 31 -26.03 14.00 0.13
CA ASP A 31 -26.26 13.77 -1.29
C ASP A 31 -24.96 13.27 -1.96
N ARG A 32 -23.81 13.88 -1.68
CA ARG A 32 -22.51 13.38 -2.18
C ARG A 32 -22.20 11.95 -1.71
N GLN A 33 -22.53 11.60 -0.46
CA GLN A 33 -22.33 10.25 0.06
C GLN A 33 -23.27 9.21 -0.56
N THR A 34 -24.53 9.57 -0.79
CA THR A 34 -25.49 8.69 -1.48
C THR A 34 -25.11 8.50 -2.95
N TRP A 35 -24.75 9.58 -3.65
CA TRP A 35 -24.20 9.52 -5.01
C TRP A 35 -22.90 8.69 -5.09
N ALA A 36 -22.01 8.80 -4.10
CA ALA A 36 -20.80 7.98 -4.02
C ALA A 36 -21.12 6.49 -3.83
N CYS A 37 -22.14 6.14 -3.03
CA CYS A 37 -22.59 4.76 -2.87
C CYS A 37 -23.21 4.20 -4.16
N ILE A 38 -23.97 5.02 -4.90
CA ILE A 38 -24.57 4.63 -6.18
C ILE A 38 -23.49 4.43 -7.25
N LEU A 39 -22.51 5.34 -7.34
CA LEU A 39 -21.35 5.15 -8.23
C LEU A 39 -20.56 3.90 -7.86
N ASP A 40 -20.29 3.64 -6.58
CA ASP A 40 -19.55 2.45 -6.11
C ASP A 40 -20.34 1.14 -6.33
N ALA A 41 -21.66 1.20 -6.50
CA ALA A 41 -22.47 0.06 -6.91
C ALA A 41 -22.39 -0.18 -8.43
N ASP A 42 -22.44 0.89 -9.24
CA ASP A 42 -22.37 0.80 -10.71
C ASP A 42 -20.96 0.44 -11.23
N LEU A 43 -19.90 0.95 -10.58
CA LEU A 43 -18.50 0.58 -10.85
C LEU A 43 -18.19 -0.89 -10.49
N ARG A 44 -18.97 -1.50 -9.59
CA ARG A 44 -18.82 -2.91 -9.17
C ARG A 44 -19.26 -3.89 -10.25
N VAL A 45 -20.23 -3.50 -11.08
CA VAL A 45 -20.78 -4.32 -12.17
C VAL A 45 -19.94 -4.20 -13.45
N HIS A 46 -19.11 -3.16 -13.58
CA HIS A 46 -18.37 -2.86 -14.81
C HIS A 46 -16.87 -2.55 -14.54
N PRO A 47 -15.99 -3.56 -14.56
CA PRO A 47 -14.55 -3.37 -14.26
C PRO A 47 -13.84 -2.40 -15.22
N ARG A 48 -14.28 -2.32 -16.48
CA ARG A 48 -13.79 -1.31 -17.45
C ARG A 48 -14.15 0.12 -17.02
N LYS A 49 -15.35 0.36 -16.48
CA LYS A 49 -15.76 1.69 -15.98
C LYS A 49 -14.93 2.11 -14.77
N ARG A 50 -14.52 1.16 -13.92
CA ARG A 50 -13.62 1.42 -12.77
C ARG A 50 -12.23 1.86 -13.24
N TYR A 51 -11.63 1.15 -14.18
CA TYR A 51 -10.35 1.54 -14.79
C TYR A 51 -10.42 2.92 -15.45
N HIS A 52 -11.50 3.21 -16.20
CA HIS A 52 -11.68 4.53 -16.80
C HIS A 52 -11.94 5.65 -15.78
N ALA A 53 -12.63 5.37 -14.67
CA ALA A 53 -12.85 6.34 -13.60
C ALA A 53 -11.56 6.63 -12.83
N GLU A 54 -10.75 5.61 -12.56
CA GLU A 54 -9.45 5.73 -11.93
C GLU A 54 -8.45 6.46 -12.82
N ALA A 55 -8.41 6.14 -14.12
CA ALA A 55 -7.61 6.86 -15.11
C ALA A 55 -8.03 8.34 -15.24
N ARG A 56 -9.33 8.65 -15.14
CA ARG A 56 -9.81 10.05 -15.13
C ARG A 56 -9.43 10.78 -13.84
N LEU A 57 -9.46 10.12 -12.69
CA LEU A 57 -8.97 10.68 -11.42
C LEU A 57 -7.46 10.91 -11.46
N ALA A 58 -6.69 9.95 -11.99
CA ALA A 58 -5.26 10.08 -12.19
C ALA A 58 -4.92 11.23 -13.16
N ALA A 59 -5.63 11.35 -14.28
CA ALA A 59 -5.47 12.47 -15.21
C ALA A 59 -5.83 13.82 -14.57
N LYS A 60 -6.86 13.88 -13.71
CA LYS A 60 -7.16 15.09 -12.93
C LYS A 60 -6.07 15.42 -11.92
N ARG A 61 -5.49 14.42 -11.25
CA ARG A 61 -4.36 14.60 -10.33
C ARG A 61 -3.12 15.12 -11.07
N GLN A 62 -2.85 14.58 -12.24
CA GLN A 62 -1.76 15.01 -13.11
C GLN A 62 -1.98 16.44 -13.62
N ALA A 63 -3.17 16.77 -14.12
CA ALA A 63 -3.50 18.11 -14.59
C ALA A 63 -3.44 19.16 -13.45
N ARG A 64 -3.83 18.79 -12.21
CA ARG A 64 -3.63 19.64 -11.04
C ARG A 64 -2.16 19.83 -10.71
N ALA A 65 -1.36 18.76 -10.75
CA ALA A 65 0.09 18.83 -10.54
C ALA A 65 0.78 19.72 -11.59
N GLU A 66 0.43 19.57 -12.86
CA GLU A 66 0.90 20.41 -13.96
C GLU A 66 0.44 21.87 -13.80
N ALA A 67 -0.81 22.11 -13.36
CA ALA A 67 -1.29 23.47 -13.08
C ALA A 67 -0.54 24.14 -11.92
N ARG A 68 -0.17 23.39 -10.87
CA ARG A 68 0.71 23.89 -9.80
C ARG A 68 2.10 24.20 -10.33
N GLU A 69 2.64 23.32 -11.17
CA GLU A 69 3.97 23.49 -11.75
C GLU A 69 4.05 24.72 -12.67
N ILE A 70 3.00 24.96 -13.46
CA ILE A 70 2.89 26.14 -14.33
C ILE A 70 2.80 27.42 -13.47
N ARG A 71 1.95 27.44 -12.44
CA ARG A 71 1.85 28.60 -11.55
C ARG A 71 3.14 28.86 -10.77
N MET A 72 3.85 27.82 -10.35
CA MET A 72 5.16 27.94 -9.70
C MET A 72 6.22 28.54 -10.64
N ARG A 73 6.25 28.11 -11.90
CA ARG A 73 7.15 28.70 -12.92
C ARG A 73 6.80 30.17 -13.23
N GLU A 74 5.52 30.52 -13.24
CA GLU A 74 5.07 31.89 -13.50
C GLU A 74 5.40 32.82 -12.33
N LEU A 75 5.28 32.33 -11.10
CA LEU A 75 5.76 33.01 -9.90
C LEU A 75 7.27 33.25 -9.93
N GLU A 76 8.05 32.24 -10.29
CA GLU A 76 9.51 32.35 -10.42
C GLU A 76 9.90 33.36 -11.51
N ARG A 77 9.15 33.41 -12.62
CA ARG A 77 9.31 34.41 -13.66
C ARG A 77 8.98 35.82 -13.16
N MET A 78 7.85 36.01 -12.48
CA MET A 78 7.45 37.31 -11.94
C MET A 78 8.46 37.82 -10.89
N GLN A 79 9.00 36.93 -10.06
CA GLN A 79 10.02 37.27 -9.08
C GLN A 79 11.32 37.72 -9.78
N ARG A 80 11.74 37.00 -10.82
CA ARG A 80 12.91 37.34 -11.63
C ARG A 80 12.75 38.65 -12.41
N GLU A 81 11.57 38.91 -12.95
CA GLU A 81 11.24 40.17 -13.65
C GLU A 81 11.18 41.36 -12.69
N SER A 82 10.71 41.17 -11.45
CA SER A 82 10.74 42.21 -10.42
C SER A 82 12.16 42.55 -9.97
N GLU A 83 13.03 41.55 -9.82
CA GLU A 83 14.45 41.72 -9.50
C GLU A 83 15.23 42.42 -10.61
N ASP A 84 14.85 42.21 -11.87
CA ASP A 84 15.46 42.88 -13.03
C ASP A 84 14.89 44.29 -13.26
N GLY A 85 13.60 44.51 -12.96
CA GLY A 85 12.97 45.85 -12.97
C GLY A 85 13.59 46.80 -11.94
N ASP A 86 13.90 46.32 -10.74
CA ASP A 86 14.58 47.09 -9.70
C ASP A 86 16.01 47.49 -10.11
N LYS A 87 16.74 46.62 -10.82
CA LYS A 87 18.09 46.93 -11.36
C LYS A 87 18.05 47.99 -12.45
N VAL A 88 17.05 47.94 -13.33
CA VAL A 88 16.88 48.93 -14.41
C VAL A 88 16.48 50.29 -13.82
N HIS A 89 15.61 50.33 -12.82
CA HIS A 89 15.20 51.57 -12.16
C HIS A 89 16.35 52.26 -11.39
N ASP A 90 17.27 51.48 -10.82
CA ASP A 90 18.49 52.00 -10.17
C ASP A 90 19.46 52.65 -11.16
N ILE A 91 19.53 52.13 -12.40
CA ILE A 91 20.35 52.67 -13.50
C ILE A 91 19.80 54.02 -14.00
N TYR A 92 18.48 54.20 -14.07
CA TYR A 92 17.87 55.45 -14.53
C TYR A 92 17.69 56.50 -13.42
N SER A 93 17.80 56.12 -12.14
CA SER A 93 17.68 57.04 -11.00
C SER A 93 19.00 57.75 -10.63
N THR A 94 20.12 57.45 -11.30
CA THR A 94 21.44 58.07 -11.03
C THR A 94 22.05 58.72 -12.29
N PRO A 95 21.86 60.03 -12.54
CA PRO A 95 22.38 60.68 -13.75
C PRO A 95 23.90 60.95 -13.76
N ASP A 96 24.69 60.49 -12.78
CA ASP A 96 26.12 60.83 -12.65
C ASP A 96 27.12 59.67 -12.84
N ALA A 97 26.67 58.47 -13.21
CA ALA A 97 27.53 57.28 -13.20
C ALA A 97 28.26 56.95 -14.54
N VAL A 98 28.16 57.79 -15.58
CA VAL A 98 28.65 57.41 -16.93
C VAL A 98 30.17 57.63 -17.13
N ASN A 99 30.90 58.29 -16.22
CA ASN A 99 32.30 58.68 -16.48
C ASN A 99 33.40 57.91 -15.72
N ARG A 100 33.14 56.72 -15.15
CA ARG A 100 34.16 56.02 -14.33
C ARG A 100 34.44 54.56 -14.72
N SER A 101 34.41 54.24 -16.01
CA SER A 101 34.74 52.88 -16.46
C SER A 101 35.66 52.81 -17.69
N VAL A 102 36.73 53.61 -17.77
CA VAL A 102 37.91 53.24 -18.59
C VAL A 102 39.19 53.92 -18.05
N ARG A 103 39.90 53.29 -17.11
CA ARG A 103 41.38 53.18 -17.07
C ARG A 103 41.88 52.68 -15.72
N ALA A 104 42.39 51.45 -15.72
CA ALA A 104 43.38 51.00 -14.77
C ALA A 104 44.78 51.45 -15.25
N GLY A 105 45.61 51.96 -14.34
CA GLY A 105 47.06 52.08 -14.51
C GLY A 105 47.69 53.44 -14.14
N SER A 106 48.54 53.39 -13.11
CA SER A 106 49.70 54.28 -12.84
C SER A 106 49.55 55.53 -11.95
N VAL A 107 50.13 55.41 -10.73
CA VAL A 107 51.08 56.28 -10.00
C VAL A 107 50.99 57.83 -10.08
N ALA A 108 50.82 58.40 -8.87
CA ALA A 108 51.32 59.66 -8.27
C ALA A 108 51.34 61.00 -9.05
N THR A 109 50.58 61.98 -8.55
CA THR A 109 51.01 63.32 -7.99
C THR A 109 49.80 64.26 -7.87
N PRO A 110 49.79 65.24 -6.94
CA PRO A 110 48.67 66.17 -6.80
C PRO A 110 48.92 67.47 -7.59
N ARG A 111 47.91 67.95 -8.33
CA ARG A 111 47.83 69.34 -8.77
C ARG A 111 46.41 69.86 -8.62
N SER A 112 46.27 70.84 -7.72
CA SER A 112 45.26 71.90 -7.79
C SER A 112 45.35 72.59 -9.15
N LEU A 113 44.21 72.91 -9.79
CA LEU A 113 43.92 74.21 -10.40
C LEU A 113 42.43 74.33 -10.79
N LEU A 114 41.81 75.33 -10.17
CA LEU A 114 40.69 76.21 -10.53
C LEU A 114 40.02 76.05 -11.92
N SER A 115 38.68 76.05 -11.92
CA SER A 115 37.86 76.73 -12.93
C SER A 115 36.45 76.99 -12.37
N SER A 116 36.16 78.24 -12.00
CA SER A 116 35.27 79.16 -12.75
C SER A 116 33.81 79.08 -12.30
N ASN A 117 33.51 79.81 -11.23
CA ASN A 117 32.14 80.17 -10.88
C ASN A 117 31.89 81.59 -11.39
N ASN A 118 31.07 81.73 -12.42
CA ASN A 118 30.62 83.01 -12.92
C ASN A 118 29.10 83.06 -12.85
N SER A 119 28.57 83.93 -12.00
CA SER A 119 27.26 84.56 -12.21
C SER A 119 27.13 85.76 -11.28
N TYR A 120 27.48 86.92 -11.81
CA TYR A 120 27.07 88.21 -11.29
C TYR A 120 25.63 88.47 -11.73
N HIS A 121 24.72 88.75 -10.79
CA HIS A 121 23.57 89.62 -11.03
C HIS A 121 23.28 90.48 -9.78
N SER A 122 23.79 91.71 -9.84
CA SER A 122 23.13 92.99 -9.53
C SER A 122 22.39 93.22 -8.20
N SER A 123 22.98 94.12 -7.40
CA SER A 123 22.41 95.36 -6.85
C SER A 123 21.08 95.35 -6.05
N ARG A 124 21.25 95.42 -4.73
CA ARG A 124 20.64 96.37 -3.78
C ARG A 124 19.42 97.18 -4.26
N ARG A 125 18.22 96.79 -3.81
CA ARG A 125 17.11 97.69 -3.47
C ARG A 125 16.25 97.11 -2.34
N SER A 126 16.30 97.79 -1.19
CA SER A 126 15.27 98.01 -0.17
C SER A 126 13.90 97.30 -0.36
N SER A 127 13.59 96.37 0.54
CA SER A 127 12.34 96.28 1.35
C SER A 127 12.34 94.95 2.10
N GLU A 128 12.15 95.02 3.41
CA GLU A 128 12.23 93.90 4.37
C GLU A 128 10.93 93.06 4.38
N ASP A 129 10.18 93.04 3.27
CA ASP A 129 8.82 92.47 3.15
C ASP A 129 8.74 91.34 2.09
N SER A 130 9.81 91.10 1.32
CA SER A 130 9.86 90.03 0.30
C SER A 130 10.62 88.77 0.74
N LEU A 131 11.30 88.83 1.89
CA LEU A 131 11.96 87.65 2.46
C LEU A 131 10.95 86.63 2.99
N GLU A 132 9.81 87.08 3.53
CA GLU A 132 8.74 86.18 3.98
C GLU A 132 8.05 85.48 2.80
N GLU A 133 7.79 86.16 1.68
CA GLU A 133 7.17 85.53 0.50
C GLU A 133 8.12 84.55 -0.21
N VAL A 134 9.42 84.85 -0.27
CA VAL A 134 10.44 83.94 -0.80
C VAL A 134 10.70 82.76 0.14
N ASN A 135 10.64 82.95 1.46
CA ASN A 135 10.72 81.87 2.44
C ASN A 135 9.47 80.99 2.39
N ASN A 136 8.26 81.56 2.38
CA ASN A 136 7.01 80.83 2.23
C ASN A 136 6.95 80.06 0.90
N MET A 137 7.47 80.62 -0.19
CA MET A 137 7.56 79.89 -1.47
C MET A 137 8.59 78.76 -1.44
N ARG A 138 9.65 78.91 -0.63
CA ARG A 138 10.64 77.85 -0.39
C ARG A 138 10.04 76.74 0.48
N ASP A 139 9.30 77.11 1.51
CA ASP A 139 8.62 76.19 2.43
C ASP A 139 7.50 75.42 1.73
N VAL A 140 6.67 76.08 0.92
CA VAL A 140 5.68 75.40 0.05
C VAL A 140 6.36 74.46 -0.95
N ARG A 141 7.53 74.81 -1.48
CA ARG A 141 8.32 73.89 -2.33
C ARG A 141 8.90 72.72 -1.54
N HIS A 142 9.26 72.91 -0.27
CA HIS A 142 9.72 71.85 0.62
C HIS A 142 8.56 70.92 1.00
N GLU A 143 7.40 71.47 1.38
CA GLU A 143 6.17 70.72 1.64
C GLU A 143 5.70 69.95 0.41
N LEU A 144 5.76 70.55 -0.78
CA LEU A 144 5.44 69.86 -2.03
C LEU A 144 6.36 68.67 -2.26
N LYS A 145 7.68 68.85 -2.06
CA LYS A 145 8.65 67.74 -2.16
C LYS A 145 8.39 66.66 -1.11
N GLU A 146 8.07 67.04 0.13
CA GLU A 146 7.72 66.06 1.16
C GLU A 146 6.45 65.28 0.82
N LEU A 147 5.43 65.94 0.25
CA LEU A 147 4.21 65.29 -0.21
C LEU A 147 4.49 64.37 -1.41
N GLU A 148 5.33 64.79 -2.35
CA GLU A 148 5.80 63.96 -3.46
C GLU A 148 6.56 62.72 -2.95
N GLU A 149 7.43 62.87 -1.96
CA GLU A 149 8.15 61.75 -1.35
C GLU A 149 7.22 60.82 -0.56
N LYS A 150 6.25 61.36 0.18
CA LYS A 150 5.23 60.58 0.89
C LYS A 150 4.36 59.79 -0.09
N PHE A 151 3.94 60.42 -1.20
CA PHE A 151 3.20 59.76 -2.26
C PHE A 151 4.02 58.65 -2.94
N ARG A 152 5.30 58.90 -3.23
CA ARG A 152 6.21 57.89 -3.78
C ARG A 152 6.37 56.71 -2.82
N LYS A 153 6.58 56.96 -1.51
CA LYS A 153 6.66 55.91 -0.49
C LYS A 153 5.37 55.10 -0.42
N ALA A 154 4.21 55.76 -0.47
CA ALA A 154 2.91 55.09 -0.48
C ALA A 154 2.71 54.24 -1.73
N MET A 155 3.12 54.69 -2.92
CA MET A 155 3.05 53.89 -4.14
C MET A 155 3.96 52.65 -4.08
N ILE A 156 5.18 52.78 -3.56
CA ILE A 156 6.10 51.65 -3.39
C ILE A 156 5.52 50.64 -2.38
N ALA A 157 5.01 51.12 -1.25
CA ALA A 157 4.38 50.27 -0.25
C ALA A 157 3.13 49.57 -0.80
N ASN A 158 2.31 50.26 -1.60
CA ASN A 158 1.13 49.65 -2.23
C ASN A 158 1.52 48.55 -3.23
N ALA A 159 2.55 48.77 -4.04
CA ALA A 159 3.09 47.74 -4.93
C ALA A 159 3.66 46.53 -4.16
N GLN A 160 4.32 46.76 -3.02
CA GLN A 160 4.79 45.68 -2.14
C GLN A 160 3.61 44.88 -1.56
N LEU A 161 2.56 45.55 -1.10
CA LEU A 161 1.35 44.89 -0.59
C LEU A 161 0.63 44.08 -1.66
N ASP A 162 0.59 44.53 -2.91
CA ASP A 162 0.02 43.77 -4.01
C ASP A 162 0.83 42.50 -4.31
N ASN A 163 2.17 42.58 -4.24
CA ASN A 163 3.04 41.41 -4.37
C ASN A 163 2.85 40.41 -3.21
N GLU A 164 2.78 40.89 -1.97
CA GLU A 164 2.51 40.04 -0.79
C GLU A 164 1.12 39.40 -0.87
N LYS A 165 0.11 40.15 -1.28
CA LYS A 165 -1.25 39.64 -1.50
C LYS A 165 -1.27 38.56 -2.57
N ALA A 166 -0.56 38.75 -3.68
CA ALA A 166 -0.41 37.72 -4.70
C ALA A 166 0.26 36.48 -4.12
N ALA A 167 1.40 36.62 -3.44
CA ALA A 167 2.13 35.52 -2.81
C ALA A 167 1.27 34.70 -1.83
N VAL A 168 0.51 35.37 -0.95
CA VAL A 168 -0.40 34.71 -0.01
C VAL A 168 -1.56 34.04 -0.74
N ALA A 169 -2.11 34.64 -1.79
CA ALA A 169 -3.15 34.01 -2.60
C ALA A 169 -2.67 32.69 -3.23
N TYR A 170 -1.43 32.64 -3.70
CA TYR A 170 -0.83 31.40 -4.20
C TYR A 170 -0.64 30.34 -3.11
N GLN A 171 -0.20 30.73 -1.92
CA GLN A 171 -0.09 29.80 -0.78
C GLN A 171 -1.46 29.20 -0.43
N VAL A 172 -2.50 30.04 -0.39
CA VAL A 172 -3.88 29.59 -0.15
C VAL A 172 -4.32 28.58 -1.21
N ASP A 173 -4.03 28.83 -2.49
CA ASP A 173 -4.38 27.88 -3.55
C ASP A 173 -3.61 26.57 -3.46
N LEU A 174 -2.31 26.61 -3.11
CA LEU A 174 -1.51 25.41 -2.86
C LEU A 174 -2.08 24.59 -1.68
N PHE A 175 -2.53 25.27 -0.62
CA PHE A 175 -3.13 24.60 0.52
C PHE A 175 -4.50 24.00 0.19
N LYS A 176 -5.35 24.67 -0.60
CA LYS A 176 -6.62 24.08 -1.09
C LYS A 176 -6.36 22.81 -1.88
N ASP A 177 -5.40 22.89 -2.79
CA ASP A 177 -4.96 21.79 -3.61
C ASP A 177 -4.45 20.60 -2.78
N ARG A 178 -3.65 20.88 -1.74
CA ARG A 178 -3.19 19.87 -0.78
C ARG A 178 -4.33 19.29 0.05
N TYR A 179 -5.31 20.11 0.42
CA TYR A 179 -6.49 19.69 1.16
C TYR A 179 -7.34 18.73 0.32
N GLU A 180 -7.60 19.06 -0.95
CA GLU A 180 -8.33 18.18 -1.88
C GLU A 180 -7.62 16.82 -2.07
N GLU A 181 -6.29 16.79 -2.13
CA GLU A 181 -5.54 15.53 -2.16
C GLU A 181 -5.73 14.69 -0.90
N LEU A 182 -5.65 15.33 0.27
CA LEU A 182 -5.84 14.64 1.55
C LEU A 182 -7.27 14.12 1.67
N GLU A 183 -8.27 14.86 1.20
CA GLU A 183 -9.66 14.39 1.13
C GLU A 183 -9.80 13.17 0.21
N GLU A 184 -9.19 13.19 -0.98
CA GLU A 184 -9.21 12.05 -1.89
C GLU A 184 -8.52 10.81 -1.31
N GLN A 185 -7.37 11.00 -0.63
CA GLN A 185 -6.65 9.93 0.07
C GLN A 185 -7.50 9.35 1.21
N ASN A 186 -8.16 10.21 1.98
CA ASN A 186 -9.04 9.78 3.07
C ASN A 186 -10.22 8.95 2.54
N LEU A 187 -10.87 9.41 1.47
CA LEU A 187 -11.95 8.66 0.82
C LEU A 187 -11.49 7.31 0.27
N GLN A 188 -10.27 7.24 -0.26
CA GLN A 188 -9.68 5.97 -0.70
C GLN A 188 -9.43 5.02 0.48
N LEU A 189 -8.82 5.50 1.57
CA LEU A 189 -8.59 4.71 2.78
C LEU A 189 -9.91 4.20 3.39
N LEU A 190 -10.96 5.03 3.40
CA LEU A 190 -12.29 4.60 3.87
C LEU A 190 -12.88 3.48 3.01
N ARG A 191 -12.70 3.53 1.68
CA ARG A 191 -13.15 2.44 0.78
C ARG A 191 -12.36 1.16 1.02
N GLU A 192 -11.05 1.26 1.15
CA GLU A 192 -10.16 0.12 1.44
C GLU A 192 -10.52 -0.52 2.78
N HIS A 193 -10.69 0.29 3.83
CA HIS A 193 -11.15 -0.19 5.14
C HIS A 193 -12.49 -0.93 5.05
N LYS A 194 -13.46 -0.40 4.28
CA LYS A 194 -14.76 -1.06 4.11
C LYS A 194 -14.62 -2.41 3.41
N GLU A 195 -13.71 -2.52 2.45
CA GLU A 195 -13.45 -3.78 1.74
C GLU A 195 -12.73 -4.80 2.62
N THR A 196 -11.73 -4.38 3.40
CA THR A 196 -11.04 -5.28 4.35
C THR A 196 -11.99 -5.77 5.43
N CYS A 197 -12.91 -4.94 5.93
CA CYS A 197 -13.98 -5.38 6.83
C CYS A 197 -14.87 -6.46 6.20
N ARG A 198 -15.26 -6.32 4.93
CA ARG A 198 -16.03 -7.35 4.21
C ARG A 198 -15.26 -8.67 4.07
N GLN A 199 -13.98 -8.59 3.73
CA GLN A 199 -13.12 -9.77 3.62
C GLN A 199 -12.98 -10.46 4.97
N LEU A 200 -12.80 -9.70 6.05
CA LEU A 200 -12.74 -10.20 7.41
C LEU A 200 -14.07 -10.86 7.84
N GLU A 201 -15.22 -10.30 7.47
CA GLU A 201 -16.50 -10.96 7.70
C GLU A 201 -16.64 -12.27 6.91
N HIS A 202 -16.20 -12.29 5.66
CA HIS A 202 -16.23 -13.48 4.82
C HIS A 202 -15.36 -14.60 5.42
N THR A 203 -14.12 -14.29 5.81
CA THR A 203 -13.22 -15.27 6.43
C THR A 203 -13.73 -15.72 7.80
N LYS A 204 -14.36 -14.84 8.58
CA LYS A 204 -15.04 -15.22 9.83
C LYS A 204 -16.14 -16.26 9.57
N ARG A 205 -17.01 -16.05 8.57
CA ARG A 205 -18.06 -17.02 8.20
C ARG A 205 -17.47 -18.35 7.70
N HIS A 206 -16.35 -18.33 7.00
CA HIS A 206 -15.67 -19.55 6.58
C HIS A 206 -15.07 -20.29 7.78
N ARG A 207 -14.45 -19.56 8.71
CA ARG A 207 -13.90 -20.11 9.94
C ARG A 207 -14.98 -20.77 10.80
N THR A 208 -16.15 -20.15 10.95
CA THR A 208 -17.25 -20.74 11.73
C THR A 208 -17.74 -22.04 11.11
N LYS A 209 -17.91 -22.10 9.78
CA LYS A 209 -18.27 -23.34 9.09
C LYS A 209 -17.25 -24.46 9.31
N LEU A 210 -15.96 -24.15 9.19
CA LEU A 210 -14.91 -25.14 9.46
C LEU A 210 -14.89 -25.60 10.92
N GLN A 211 -15.25 -24.72 11.86
CA GLN A 211 -15.40 -25.11 13.27
C GLN A 211 -16.59 -26.05 13.47
N GLU A 212 -17.74 -25.75 12.87
CA GLU A 212 -18.93 -26.61 12.88
C GLU A 212 -18.61 -27.99 12.27
N ASP A 213 -17.94 -28.04 11.12
CA ASP A 213 -17.52 -29.29 10.46
C ASP A 213 -16.53 -30.09 11.34
N LEU A 214 -15.61 -29.40 12.01
CA LEU A 214 -14.66 -30.02 12.93
C LEU A 214 -15.35 -30.57 14.19
N GLU A 215 -16.37 -29.88 14.69
CA GLU A 215 -17.19 -30.36 15.81
C GLU A 215 -17.95 -31.63 15.42
N VAL A 216 -18.62 -31.63 14.26
CA VAL A 216 -19.35 -32.81 13.76
C VAL A 216 -18.43 -34.00 13.53
N THR A 217 -17.24 -33.79 12.97
CA THR A 217 -16.28 -34.88 12.75
C THR A 217 -15.70 -35.40 14.07
N ASN A 218 -15.49 -34.54 15.07
CA ASN A 218 -15.08 -34.96 16.41
C ASN A 218 -16.19 -35.75 17.14
N THR A 219 -17.46 -35.36 17.02
CA THR A 219 -18.56 -36.15 17.61
C THR A 219 -18.65 -37.52 16.96
N GLN A 220 -18.57 -37.59 15.62
CA GLN A 220 -18.54 -38.87 14.88
C GLN A 220 -17.35 -39.74 15.30
N LEU A 221 -16.15 -39.17 15.44
CA LEU A 221 -14.98 -39.90 15.92
C LEU A 221 -15.18 -40.41 17.36
N SER A 222 -15.78 -39.59 18.23
CA SER A 222 -16.05 -39.98 19.62
C SER A 222 -17.04 -41.13 19.71
N GLU A 223 -18.11 -41.09 18.90
CA GLU A 223 -19.08 -42.19 18.78
C GLU A 223 -18.41 -43.47 18.27
N LEU A 224 -17.54 -43.38 17.25
CA LEU A 224 -16.79 -44.53 16.75
C LEU A 224 -15.84 -45.11 17.81
N VAL A 225 -15.13 -44.26 18.56
CA VAL A 225 -14.25 -44.70 19.66
C VAL A 225 -15.06 -45.39 20.76
N GLN A 226 -16.23 -44.84 21.12
CA GLN A 226 -17.13 -45.45 22.09
C GLN A 226 -17.62 -46.82 21.60
N LEU A 227 -18.06 -46.94 20.35
CA LEU A 227 -18.49 -48.22 19.78
C LEU A 227 -17.35 -49.25 19.74
N ILE A 228 -16.13 -48.83 19.42
CA ILE A 228 -14.94 -49.69 19.45
C ILE A 228 -14.70 -50.22 20.87
N GLN A 229 -14.81 -49.35 21.88
CA GLN A 229 -14.68 -49.74 23.29
C GLN A 229 -15.81 -50.68 23.74
N GLU A 230 -17.06 -50.39 23.40
CA GLU A 230 -18.22 -51.23 23.71
C GLU A 230 -18.12 -52.63 23.09
N LYS A 231 -17.50 -52.73 21.90
CA LYS A 231 -17.22 -54.02 21.24
C LYS A 231 -15.97 -54.73 21.76
N GLY A 232 -15.29 -54.17 22.76
CA GLY A 232 -14.09 -54.75 23.36
C GLY A 232 -12.89 -54.82 22.41
N LEU A 233 -12.84 -53.91 21.43
CA LEU A 233 -11.75 -53.83 20.45
C LEU A 233 -10.70 -52.82 20.93
N VAL A 234 -9.43 -53.19 20.82
CA VAL A 234 -8.27 -52.40 21.21
C VAL A 234 -7.41 -52.14 19.98
N VAL A 235 -6.88 -50.92 19.88
CA VAL A 235 -5.96 -50.55 18.80
C VAL A 235 -4.56 -51.03 19.16
N VAL A 236 -4.01 -51.92 18.34
CA VAL A 236 -2.62 -52.36 18.43
C VAL A 236 -1.82 -51.62 17.36
N GLU A 237 -0.73 -50.98 17.79
CA GLU A 237 0.22 -50.35 16.87
C GLU A 237 1.19 -51.41 16.34
N GLY A 238 1.26 -51.52 15.01
CA GLY A 238 2.27 -52.32 14.32
C GLY A 238 3.53 -51.49 14.10
N ASP A 239 4.68 -52.05 14.50
CA ASP A 239 5.97 -51.41 14.33
C ASP A 239 6.28 -51.21 12.84
N CYS A 240 6.68 -49.99 12.47
CA CYS A 240 7.29 -49.72 11.18
C CYS A 240 8.76 -50.18 11.19
N SER A 241 9.01 -51.49 11.13
CA SER A 241 10.34 -51.98 10.74
C SER A 241 10.40 -52.07 9.21
N SER A 242 10.68 -50.95 8.56
CA SER A 242 11.40 -51.03 7.28
C SER A 242 12.88 -50.89 7.63
N SER A 243 13.57 -52.02 7.67
CA SER A 243 15.01 -52.07 7.47
C SER A 243 15.30 -51.52 6.08
N ASP A 244 15.47 -50.21 5.96
CA ASP A 244 16.13 -49.59 4.81
C ASP A 244 17.36 -48.89 5.38
N GLU A 245 18.47 -49.63 5.30
CA GLU A 245 19.82 -49.11 5.39
C GLU A 245 20.00 -47.96 4.38
N GLU A 246 20.68 -46.91 4.85
CA GLU A 246 21.43 -45.92 4.08
C GLU A 246 20.76 -45.27 2.85
N SER A 247 20.31 -44.02 3.02
CA SER A 247 20.44 -42.97 1.99
C SER A 247 20.38 -41.60 2.66
N GLU A 248 21.54 -40.97 2.80
CA GLU A 248 21.62 -39.51 3.00
C GLU A 248 21.11 -38.82 1.73
N GLU A 249 20.03 -38.04 1.84
CA GLU A 249 19.93 -36.67 1.30
C GLU A 249 18.51 -36.11 1.49
N ALA A 250 18.47 -34.93 2.13
CA ALA A 250 17.50 -33.85 2.07
C ALA A 250 16.05 -34.14 1.57
N GLU A 251 15.09 -34.18 2.51
CA GLU A 251 13.73 -33.58 2.44
C GLU A 251 12.90 -34.10 3.64
N PRO A 252 12.12 -33.27 4.37
CA PRO A 252 11.31 -33.71 5.50
C PRO A 252 10.06 -34.43 4.99
N ARG A 253 10.19 -35.68 4.56
CA ARG A 253 9.02 -36.52 4.24
C ARG A 253 8.24 -36.82 5.53
N PRO A 254 6.89 -36.87 5.47
CA PRO A 254 6.09 -37.19 6.64
C PRO A 254 6.45 -38.60 7.12
N LYS A 255 6.92 -38.71 8.37
CA LYS A 255 7.19 -39.99 9.04
C LYS A 255 5.98 -40.91 8.82
N LYS A 256 6.18 -42.05 8.16
CA LYS A 256 5.13 -43.06 7.95
C LYS A 256 4.55 -43.41 9.32
N ARG A 257 3.26 -43.16 9.52
CA ARG A 257 2.58 -43.46 10.78
C ARG A 257 2.54 -44.98 10.97
N PRO A 258 2.75 -45.49 12.20
CA PRO A 258 2.64 -46.91 12.48
C PRO A 258 1.28 -47.42 12.02
N LYS A 259 1.26 -48.58 11.37
CA LYS A 259 0.02 -49.20 10.91
C LYS A 259 -0.77 -49.61 12.15
N LYS A 260 -2.01 -49.16 12.27
CA LYS A 260 -2.88 -49.46 13.42
C LYS A 260 -3.88 -50.54 13.03
N ALA A 261 -3.99 -51.59 13.84
CA ALA A 261 -4.97 -52.66 13.65
C ALA A 261 -5.94 -52.70 14.84
N LEU A 262 -7.21 -53.00 14.57
CA LEU A 262 -8.22 -53.24 15.61
C LEU A 262 -8.28 -54.73 15.90
N VAL A 263 -8.13 -55.10 17.16
CA VAL A 263 -8.11 -56.50 17.60
C VAL A 263 -8.95 -56.62 18.89
N SER A 264 -9.55 -57.77 19.19
CA SER A 264 -10.26 -57.94 20.48
C SER A 264 -9.30 -57.84 21.66
N ALA A 265 -9.79 -57.41 22.82
CA ALA A 265 -8.99 -57.29 24.04
C ALA A 265 -8.27 -58.60 24.40
N GLU A 266 -8.95 -59.74 24.28
CA GLU A 266 -8.36 -61.07 24.53
C GLU A 266 -7.18 -61.36 23.60
N VAL A 267 -7.30 -61.05 22.31
CA VAL A 267 -6.22 -61.27 21.35
C VAL A 267 -5.10 -60.25 21.55
N ALA A 268 -5.42 -59.02 21.94
CA ALA A 268 -4.41 -58.01 22.29
C ALA A 268 -3.57 -58.44 23.50
N ASP A 269 -4.20 -59.02 24.54
CA ASP A 269 -3.51 -59.55 25.72
C ASP A 269 -2.62 -60.75 25.36
N VAL A 270 -3.11 -61.68 24.54
CA VAL A 270 -2.30 -62.80 24.02
C VAL A 270 -1.11 -62.29 23.19
N LEU A 271 -1.31 -61.25 22.38
CA LEU A 271 -0.22 -60.64 21.61
C LEU A 271 0.80 -59.95 22.53
N GLN A 272 0.40 -59.39 23.68
CA GLN A 272 1.33 -58.78 24.65
C GLN A 272 2.22 -59.79 25.39
N GLN A 273 1.80 -61.05 25.52
CA GLN A 273 2.54 -62.09 26.25
C GLN A 273 3.82 -62.57 25.53
N GLY A 274 3.99 -62.25 24.25
CA GLY A 274 5.20 -62.59 23.47
C GLY A 274 6.24 -61.46 23.41
N SER A 275 7.52 -61.81 23.30
CA SER A 275 8.61 -60.88 23.03
C SER A 275 8.97 -60.81 21.53
N GLY A 276 9.19 -59.60 21.02
CA GLY A 276 9.54 -59.33 19.62
C GLY A 276 8.43 -58.60 18.83
N SER A 277 8.69 -58.34 17.55
CA SER A 277 7.73 -57.66 16.67
C SER A 277 6.44 -58.47 16.51
N LEU A 278 5.35 -57.80 16.11
CA LEU A 278 4.05 -58.44 15.90
C LEU A 278 4.15 -59.66 14.97
N ASP A 279 4.89 -59.52 13.87
CA ASP A 279 5.09 -60.60 12.89
C ASP A 279 5.88 -61.78 13.48
N VAL A 280 6.89 -61.52 14.33
CA VAL A 280 7.66 -62.57 15.00
C VAL A 280 6.79 -63.33 16.00
N ARG A 281 5.92 -62.63 16.74
CA ARG A 281 4.98 -63.24 17.69
C ARG A 281 3.93 -64.10 16.98
N LEU A 282 3.33 -63.58 15.91
CA LEU A 282 2.38 -64.34 15.09
C LEU A 282 3.03 -65.60 14.49
N LYS A 283 4.28 -65.49 14.02
CA LYS A 283 5.00 -66.62 13.46
C LYS A 283 5.23 -67.74 14.49
N LYS A 284 5.63 -67.40 15.72
CA LYS A 284 5.79 -68.39 16.80
C LYS A 284 4.49 -69.11 17.15
N PHE A 285 3.37 -68.38 17.28
CA PHE A 285 2.08 -69.02 17.52
C PHE A 285 1.65 -69.95 16.38
N VAL A 286 1.98 -69.60 15.13
CA VAL A 286 1.72 -70.45 13.97
C VAL A 286 2.60 -71.71 13.98
N GLU A 287 3.85 -71.59 14.42
CA GLU A 287 4.79 -72.70 14.61
C GLU A 287 4.29 -73.65 15.71
N GLU A 288 3.96 -73.15 16.90
CA GLU A 288 3.39 -73.95 18.01
C GLU A 288 2.08 -74.65 17.61
N ARG A 289 1.19 -73.94 16.89
CA ARG A 289 -0.03 -74.54 16.34
C ARG A 289 0.30 -75.64 15.33
N ASN A 290 1.32 -75.47 14.48
CA ASN A 290 1.72 -76.52 13.55
C ASN A 290 2.27 -77.75 14.27
N GLU A 291 3.08 -77.56 15.30
CA GLU A 291 3.60 -78.66 16.12
C GLU A 291 2.47 -79.45 16.76
N LEU A 292 1.50 -78.77 17.37
CA LEU A 292 0.31 -79.42 17.94
C LEU A 292 -0.55 -80.10 16.86
N VAL A 293 -0.69 -79.50 15.68
CA VAL A 293 -1.41 -80.13 14.55
C VAL A 293 -0.67 -81.38 14.07
N ASP A 294 0.66 -81.36 14.04
CA ASP A 294 1.46 -82.51 13.65
C ASP A 294 1.42 -83.62 14.70
N GLU A 295 1.41 -83.28 15.99
CA GLU A 295 1.11 -84.24 17.06
C GLU A 295 -0.30 -84.83 16.92
N LEU A 296 -1.30 -84.00 16.65
CA LEU A 296 -2.68 -84.45 16.45
C LEU A 296 -2.80 -85.32 15.20
N ARG A 297 -2.02 -85.04 14.14
CA ARG A 297 -1.90 -85.90 12.96
C ARG A 297 -1.22 -87.23 13.27
N ARG A 298 -0.15 -87.24 14.08
CA ARG A 298 0.50 -88.49 14.53
C ARG A 298 -0.47 -89.34 15.33
N VAL A 299 -1.12 -88.77 16.33
CA VAL A 299 -2.15 -89.46 17.15
C VAL A 299 -3.33 -89.89 16.29
N LYS A 300 -3.75 -89.08 15.31
CA LYS A 300 -4.77 -89.49 14.34
C LYS A 300 -4.29 -90.61 13.44
N MET A 301 -3.04 -90.62 12.97
CA MET A 301 -2.48 -91.70 12.17
C MET A 301 -2.36 -92.98 12.99
N GLU A 302 -2.01 -92.90 14.28
CA GLU A 302 -2.03 -94.04 15.19
C GLU A 302 -3.48 -94.57 15.40
N LEU A 303 -4.45 -93.67 15.59
CA LEU A 303 -5.88 -93.99 15.68
C LEU A 303 -6.45 -94.51 14.34
N GLU A 304 -5.96 -93.97 13.22
CA GLU A 304 -6.31 -94.38 11.86
C GLU A 304 -5.60 -95.68 11.49
N GLU A 305 -4.42 -96.01 12.00
CA GLU A 305 -3.80 -97.33 11.86
C GLU A 305 -4.60 -98.38 12.65
N GLU A 306 -5.17 -98.00 13.80
CA GLU A 306 -6.19 -98.79 14.52
C GLU A 306 -7.51 -98.92 13.73
N ARG A 307 -7.95 -97.86 13.03
CA ARG A 307 -9.18 -97.86 12.22
C ARG A 307 -9.01 -98.34 10.77
N ALA A 308 -7.81 -98.36 10.22
CA ALA A 308 -7.47 -98.77 8.85
C ALA A 308 -7.08 -100.25 8.78
N HIS A 309 -6.89 -100.89 9.94
CA HIS A 309 -7.24 -102.31 10.09
C HIS A 309 -8.75 -102.58 9.84
N SER A 310 -9.62 -101.55 9.78
CA SER A 310 -11.07 -101.72 9.56
C SER A 310 -11.58 -101.36 8.16
N ARG A 311 -11.18 -100.28 7.47
CA ARG A 311 -11.87 -99.91 6.21
C ARG A 311 -11.01 -99.13 5.20
N GLY A 312 -10.63 -99.79 4.12
CA GLY A 312 -10.16 -99.13 2.89
C GLY A 312 -11.31 -98.68 1.97
N ARG A 313 -11.01 -97.67 1.12
CA ARG A 313 -11.42 -97.48 -0.30
C ARG A 313 -11.98 -96.08 -0.66
N HIS A 314 -11.37 -95.52 -1.71
CA HIS A 314 -11.64 -94.33 -2.54
C HIS A 314 -13.11 -93.97 -2.86
N THR A 315 -13.39 -92.72 -3.27
CA THR A 315 -13.86 -92.36 -4.65
C THR A 315 -13.94 -90.84 -4.88
N ASN A 316 -13.65 -90.43 -6.12
CA ASN A 316 -13.77 -89.07 -6.67
C ASN A 316 -15.24 -88.75 -7.04
N GLY A 317 -15.65 -87.49 -6.90
CA GLY A 317 -16.96 -86.93 -7.28
C GLY A 317 -16.87 -85.91 -8.45
N PRO A 318 -18.01 -85.46 -9.00
CA PRO A 318 -18.23 -85.34 -10.45
C PRO A 318 -18.12 -83.92 -11.03
N THR A 319 -17.85 -83.87 -12.34
CA THR A 319 -17.60 -82.71 -13.20
C THR A 319 -18.87 -82.08 -13.79
N ASP A 320 -19.82 -81.63 -12.95
CA ASP A 320 -21.10 -81.02 -13.43
C ASP A 320 -21.24 -79.52 -13.07
N ASP A 321 -20.56 -79.04 -12.02
CA ASP A 321 -20.53 -77.61 -11.63
C ASP A 321 -19.71 -76.70 -12.57
N SER A 322 -18.92 -77.29 -13.48
CA SER A 322 -17.94 -76.53 -14.26
C SER A 322 -18.57 -75.61 -15.30
N GLU A 323 -19.75 -75.95 -15.84
CA GLU A 323 -20.38 -75.18 -16.93
C GLU A 323 -21.15 -73.96 -16.42
N ASP A 324 -21.82 -74.07 -15.28
CA ASP A 324 -22.52 -72.94 -14.65
C ASP A 324 -21.54 -71.92 -14.05
N ILE A 325 -20.45 -72.40 -13.44
CA ILE A 325 -19.32 -71.55 -13.02
C ILE A 325 -18.73 -70.80 -14.23
N GLN A 326 -18.63 -71.46 -15.40
CA GLN A 326 -18.12 -70.82 -16.61
C GLN A 326 -19.07 -69.71 -17.13
N ARG A 327 -20.39 -69.90 -17.04
CA ARG A 327 -21.39 -68.90 -17.45
C ARG A 327 -21.41 -67.70 -16.51
N GLU A 328 -21.36 -67.92 -15.20
CA GLU A 328 -21.27 -66.85 -14.20
C GLU A 328 -19.95 -66.07 -14.33
N ALA A 329 -18.84 -66.77 -14.57
CA ALA A 329 -17.54 -66.15 -14.84
C ALA A 329 -17.60 -65.24 -16.09
N ASN A 330 -18.25 -65.69 -17.17
CA ASN A 330 -18.40 -64.89 -18.38
C ASN A 330 -19.30 -63.65 -18.19
N LYS A 331 -20.34 -63.75 -17.36
CA LYS A 331 -21.20 -62.62 -16.99
C LYS A 331 -20.43 -61.58 -16.18
N LEU A 332 -19.70 -62.01 -15.15
CA LEU A 332 -18.84 -61.15 -14.35
C LEU A 332 -17.76 -60.49 -15.21
N LEU A 333 -17.17 -61.22 -16.15
CA LEU A 333 -16.20 -60.67 -17.11
C LEU A 333 -16.81 -59.53 -17.95
N GLY A 334 -18.07 -59.66 -18.36
CA GLY A 334 -18.81 -58.61 -19.06
C GLY A 334 -19.01 -57.36 -18.22
N ASP A 335 -19.45 -57.52 -16.97
CA ASP A 335 -19.64 -56.40 -16.03
C ASP A 335 -18.33 -55.67 -15.73
N TYR A 336 -17.23 -56.41 -15.56
CA TYR A 336 -15.90 -55.83 -15.34
C TYR A 336 -15.38 -55.11 -16.60
N LYS A 337 -15.62 -55.63 -17.80
CA LYS A 337 -15.29 -54.92 -19.05
C LYS A 337 -16.02 -53.59 -19.17
N PHE A 338 -17.31 -53.55 -18.85
CA PHE A 338 -18.08 -52.31 -18.89
C PHE A 338 -17.59 -51.29 -17.84
N LYS A 339 -17.31 -51.75 -16.62
CA LYS A 339 -16.74 -50.90 -15.57
C LYS A 339 -15.37 -50.36 -15.95
N LEU A 340 -14.53 -51.19 -16.57
CA LEU A 340 -13.22 -50.78 -17.09
C LEU A 340 -13.38 -49.68 -18.15
N GLN A 341 -14.25 -49.89 -19.14
CA GLN A 341 -14.49 -48.91 -20.20
C GLN A 341 -15.01 -47.57 -19.67
N LYS A 342 -15.87 -47.61 -18.64
CA LYS A 342 -16.34 -46.39 -17.97
C LYS A 342 -15.21 -45.67 -17.21
N ALA A 343 -14.38 -46.42 -16.49
CA ALA A 343 -13.21 -45.87 -15.80
C ALA A 343 -12.20 -45.26 -16.79
N GLU A 344 -11.99 -45.89 -17.95
CA GLU A 344 -11.15 -45.36 -19.03
C GLU A 344 -11.68 -44.03 -19.58
N GLN A 345 -13.00 -43.90 -19.75
CA GLN A 345 -13.63 -42.64 -20.18
C GLN A 345 -13.46 -41.53 -19.12
N ASP A 346 -13.62 -41.88 -17.84
CA ASP A 346 -13.41 -40.94 -16.73
C ASP A 346 -11.94 -40.49 -16.65
N VAL A 347 -10.98 -41.40 -16.86
CA VAL A 347 -9.55 -41.08 -16.94
C VAL A 347 -9.27 -40.10 -18.07
N ASN A 348 -9.82 -40.32 -19.27
CA ASN A 348 -9.63 -39.40 -20.40
C ASN A 348 -10.20 -38.00 -20.10
N THR A 349 -11.35 -37.94 -19.42
CA THR A 349 -11.98 -36.67 -19.02
C THR A 349 -11.11 -35.94 -17.99
N LEU A 350 -10.63 -36.65 -16.98
CA LEU A 350 -9.74 -36.10 -15.96
C LEU A 350 -8.43 -35.61 -16.57
N GLN A 351 -7.81 -36.35 -17.50
CA GLN A 351 -6.61 -35.92 -18.22
C GLN A 351 -6.84 -34.60 -18.98
N ALA A 352 -7.97 -34.42 -19.65
CA ALA A 352 -8.30 -33.15 -20.31
C ALA A 352 -8.44 -31.99 -19.31
N THR A 353 -9.01 -32.24 -18.13
CA THR A 353 -9.08 -31.22 -17.07
C THR A 353 -7.70 -30.86 -16.52
N VAL A 354 -6.83 -31.85 -16.31
CA VAL A 354 -5.45 -31.65 -15.86
C VAL A 354 -4.68 -30.79 -16.86
N ALA A 355 -4.71 -31.11 -18.15
CA ALA A 355 -4.03 -30.33 -19.18
C ALA A 355 -4.47 -28.85 -19.22
N ARG A 356 -5.77 -28.60 -19.00
CA ARG A 356 -6.31 -27.23 -18.91
C ARG A 356 -5.81 -26.50 -17.67
N LEU A 357 -5.78 -27.17 -16.52
CA LEU A 357 -5.28 -26.62 -15.26
C LEU A 357 -3.78 -26.35 -15.33
N GLU A 358 -2.99 -27.25 -15.90
CA GLU A 358 -1.55 -27.06 -16.14
C GLU A 358 -1.29 -25.81 -16.99
N SER A 359 -2.05 -25.65 -18.09
CA SER A 359 -1.97 -24.45 -18.93
C SER A 359 -2.32 -23.16 -18.17
N GLN A 360 -3.26 -23.23 -17.22
CA GLN A 360 -3.63 -22.10 -16.38
C GLN A 360 -2.53 -21.78 -15.35
N VAL A 361 -1.92 -22.79 -14.74
CA VAL A 361 -0.79 -22.64 -13.83
C VAL A 361 0.39 -21.97 -14.54
N VAL A 362 0.72 -22.38 -15.76
CA VAL A 362 1.79 -21.75 -16.54
C VAL A 362 1.52 -20.26 -16.77
N ARG A 363 0.29 -19.88 -17.15
CA ARG A 363 -0.08 -18.46 -17.34
C ARG A 363 -0.04 -17.64 -16.06
N TYR A 364 -0.47 -18.21 -14.93
CA TYR A 364 -0.41 -17.49 -13.66
C TYR A 364 1.02 -17.36 -13.14
N LYS A 365 1.87 -18.37 -13.36
CA LYS A 365 3.30 -18.27 -13.05
C LYS A 365 3.98 -17.15 -13.84
N SER A 366 3.79 -17.11 -15.16
CA SER A 366 4.39 -16.05 -15.97
C SER A 366 3.87 -14.66 -15.60
N ALA A 367 2.56 -14.52 -15.31
CA ALA A 367 2.01 -13.26 -14.83
C ALA A 367 2.61 -12.84 -13.48
N ALA A 368 2.79 -13.77 -12.54
CA ALA A 368 3.44 -13.50 -11.26
C ALA A 368 4.90 -13.06 -11.42
N GLU A 369 5.68 -13.75 -12.26
CA GLU A 369 7.07 -13.38 -12.56
C GLU A 369 7.18 -11.98 -13.19
N THR A 370 6.25 -11.62 -14.09
CA THR A 370 6.23 -10.26 -14.65
C THR A 370 5.88 -9.21 -13.59
N SER A 371 4.97 -9.51 -12.67
CA SER A 371 4.61 -8.61 -11.57
C SER A 371 5.76 -8.40 -10.60
N GLU A 372 6.50 -9.45 -10.27
CA GLU A 372 7.68 -9.38 -9.39
C GLU A 372 8.77 -8.48 -9.97
N LYS A 373 9.06 -8.63 -11.27
CA LYS A 373 10.01 -7.76 -11.98
C LYS A 373 9.60 -6.28 -11.94
N LEU A 374 8.32 -5.99 -12.19
CA LEU A 374 7.79 -4.62 -12.11
C LEU A 374 7.88 -4.05 -10.68
N GLU A 375 7.63 -4.88 -9.66
CA GLU A 375 7.77 -4.44 -8.26
C GLU A 375 9.22 -4.06 -7.93
N ASP A 376 10.19 -4.83 -8.41
CA ASP A 376 11.60 -4.55 -8.19
C ASP A 376 12.09 -3.30 -8.93
N GLU A 377 11.62 -3.07 -10.16
CA GLU A 377 11.85 -1.82 -10.89
C GLU A 377 11.31 -0.60 -10.11
N LEU A 378 10.07 -0.69 -9.61
CA LEU A 378 9.45 0.37 -8.80
C LEU A 378 10.20 0.60 -7.48
N LYS A 379 10.74 -0.45 -6.84
CA LYS A 379 11.60 -0.31 -5.66
C LYS A 379 12.89 0.43 -5.99
N LEU A 380 13.50 0.17 -7.14
CA LEU A 380 14.69 0.87 -7.60
C LEU A 380 14.40 2.35 -7.88
N GLU A 381 13.31 2.64 -8.59
CA GLU A 381 12.87 4.02 -8.85
C GLU A 381 12.56 4.78 -7.57
N LYS A 382 11.84 4.16 -6.62
CA LYS A 382 11.58 4.76 -5.30
C LYS A 382 12.88 5.13 -4.58
N ARG A 383 13.88 4.24 -4.59
CA ARG A 383 15.19 4.53 -3.97
C ARG A 383 15.91 5.66 -4.69
N LYS A 384 15.81 5.73 -6.02
CA LYS A 384 16.39 6.81 -6.83
C LYS A 384 15.75 8.16 -6.50
N LEU A 385 14.43 8.25 -6.57
CA LEU A 385 13.68 9.45 -6.24
C LEU A 385 13.90 9.90 -4.78
N GLN A 386 14.05 8.96 -3.85
CA GLN A 386 14.41 9.29 -2.46
C GLN A 386 15.81 9.89 -2.32
N ARG A 387 16.78 9.52 -3.17
CA ARG A 387 18.10 10.15 -3.17
C ARG A 387 18.02 11.54 -3.77
N GLU A 388 17.33 11.69 -4.91
CA GLU A 388 17.12 12.98 -5.58
C GLU A 388 16.37 13.97 -4.66
N LEU A 389 15.37 13.50 -3.91
CA LEU A 389 14.68 14.32 -2.92
C LEU A 389 15.62 14.83 -1.81
N ARG A 390 16.45 13.95 -1.24
CA ARG A 390 17.42 14.36 -0.21
C ARG A 390 18.44 15.36 -0.74
N GLU A 391 18.90 15.16 -1.98
CA GLU A 391 19.84 16.08 -2.63
C GLU A 391 19.18 17.44 -2.90
N ALA A 392 17.94 17.46 -3.37
CA ALA A 392 17.18 18.69 -3.55
C ALA A 392 16.94 19.41 -2.22
N GLN A 393 16.62 18.68 -1.15
CA GLN A 393 16.47 19.23 0.20
C GLN A 393 17.77 19.86 0.70
N ALA A 394 18.92 19.17 0.54
CA ALA A 394 20.22 19.72 0.91
C ALA A 394 20.53 21.03 0.15
N ARG A 395 20.22 21.09 -1.16
CA ARG A 395 20.37 22.33 -1.96
C ARG A 395 19.47 23.46 -1.45
N VAL A 396 18.24 23.15 -1.02
CA VAL A 396 17.35 24.16 -0.43
C VAL A 396 17.95 24.70 0.87
N GLU A 397 18.44 23.83 1.75
CA GLU A 397 19.08 24.24 3.02
C GLU A 397 20.34 25.13 2.77
N GLU A 398 21.16 24.77 1.78
CA GLU A 398 22.32 25.59 1.36
C GLU A 398 21.87 26.98 0.85
N LEU A 399 20.82 27.03 0.03
CA LEU A 399 20.29 28.29 -0.47
C LEU A 399 19.68 29.13 0.65
N GLU A 400 18.92 28.54 1.57
CA GLU A 400 18.33 29.21 2.73
C GLU A 400 19.39 29.80 3.66
N THR A 401 20.47 29.06 3.93
CA THR A 401 21.59 29.58 4.73
C THR A 401 22.32 30.72 4.02
N SER A 402 22.57 30.59 2.72
CA SER A 402 23.16 31.67 1.90
C SER A 402 22.30 32.93 1.90
N HIS A 403 20.99 32.78 1.75
CA HIS A 403 20.00 33.86 1.78
C HIS A 403 19.99 34.54 3.15
N SER A 404 19.98 33.76 4.26
CA SER A 404 20.07 34.29 5.61
C SER A 404 21.34 35.12 5.84
N HIS A 405 22.48 34.69 5.30
CA HIS A 405 23.73 35.44 5.37
C HIS A 405 23.67 36.75 4.58
N LEU A 406 23.13 36.72 3.36
CA LEU A 406 22.95 37.90 2.52
C LEU A 406 21.98 38.90 3.16
N GLN A 407 20.86 38.41 3.69
CA GLN A 407 19.86 39.21 4.39
C GLN A 407 20.48 39.96 5.58
N ARG A 408 21.27 39.27 6.42
CA ARG A 408 21.98 39.93 7.54
C ARG A 408 22.96 40.99 7.08
N ARG A 409 23.66 40.78 5.95
CA ARG A 409 24.57 41.80 5.38
C ARG A 409 23.79 43.01 4.88
N LEU A 410 22.67 42.76 4.19
CA LEU A 410 21.77 43.80 3.72
C LEU A 410 21.23 44.65 4.89
N ASP A 411 20.79 44.02 5.98
CA ASP A 411 20.28 44.71 7.16
C ASP A 411 21.36 45.57 7.84
N LYS A 412 22.60 45.08 7.91
CA LYS A 412 23.74 45.89 8.39
C LYS A 412 23.98 47.13 7.52
N LEU A 413 23.92 46.98 6.19
CA LEU A 413 24.07 48.10 5.26
C LEU A 413 22.91 49.10 5.37
N LYS A 414 21.67 48.61 5.51
CA LYS A 414 20.48 49.44 5.77
C LYS A 414 20.62 50.24 7.05
N ASN A 415 21.09 49.62 8.12
CA ASN A 415 21.33 50.27 9.40
C ASN A 415 22.46 51.31 9.31
N ALA A 416 23.57 51.00 8.65
CA ALA A 416 24.66 51.93 8.42
C ALA A 416 24.21 53.16 7.60
N LYS A 417 23.45 52.94 6.53
CA LYS A 417 22.82 54.01 5.74
C LYS A 417 21.90 54.87 6.61
N SER A 418 21.08 54.25 7.45
CA SER A 418 20.15 54.96 8.34
C SER A 418 20.87 55.78 9.41
N ALA A 419 22.01 55.31 9.91
CA ALA A 419 22.86 56.05 10.84
C ALA A 419 23.49 57.27 10.17
N LEU A 420 24.09 57.10 8.98
CA LEU A 420 24.64 58.21 8.20
C LEU A 420 23.59 59.28 7.86
N LEU A 421 22.35 58.87 7.60
CA LEU A 421 21.23 59.78 7.36
C LEU A 421 20.74 60.51 8.62
N LYS A 422 21.05 60.01 9.82
CA LYS A 422 20.74 60.72 11.08
C LYS A 422 21.83 61.73 11.47
N ASP A 423 23.06 61.50 11.02
CA ASP A 423 24.21 62.37 11.29
C ASP A 423 24.29 63.56 10.31
N LEU A 424 23.59 63.48 9.17
CA LEU A 424 23.34 64.55 8.21
C LEU A 424 22.10 65.36 8.61
#